data_AF-A0A2Z3UG68-F1
#
_entry.id   AF-A0A2Z3UG68-F1
#
_cell.length_a   1.000
_cell.length_b   1.000
_cell.length_c   1.000
_cell.angle_alpha   90.00
_cell.angle_beta   90.00
_cell.angle_gamma   90.00
#
_symmetry.space_group_name_H-M   'P 1'
#
loop_
_entity.id
_entity.type
_entity.pdbx_description
1 polymer ?
#
loop_
_entity_poly.entity_id
_entity_poly.type
_entity_poly.pdbx_seq_one_letter_code
_entity_poly.pdbx_strand_id
1 'polypeptide(L)'
;MARLLRHLDDELYVQYGALCLYGGIDCPEFRDDESEALHYTAPLRLEAWDAEPPDPGSSWRPIEQPNFTAETGVIQMGVVEESGREFLIGPPLFEYGLTVHVDVPDDGRWLFRFWPIHDVFDPLIHMKPREPIGSAPPLEPRRAPIPVTTAEQWAAMRPDRSRPSGRSVRWEATPIAVGLYDAIRQPWLLGEDPLSGALNPDHAPTFLMPSEELDLRDKKTGGTYRMWRWERDVADGDPKDGTLLTGRIVHVRDSHGRRVLASGIVTMLGVDDGRYLVRDAEPHEAARVLRSKETWPD
;
A
#
# COMPACT_ATOMS: atom_id res chain seq x y z
N MET A 1 21.03 -12.76 6.29
CA MET A 1 21.19 -12.62 4.82
C MET A 1 19.92 -12.01 4.30
N ALA A 2 20.01 -10.94 3.50
CA ALA A 2 18.84 -10.31 2.91
C ALA A 2 18.16 -11.26 1.91
N ARG A 3 16.83 -11.22 1.89
CA ARG A 3 15.97 -12.03 1.03
C ARG A 3 15.14 -11.11 0.15
N LEU A 4 15.15 -11.39 -1.14
CA LEU A 4 14.23 -10.80 -2.09
C LEU A 4 12.81 -11.31 -1.81
N LEU A 5 11.90 -10.40 -1.45
CA LEU A 5 10.50 -10.73 -1.17
C LEU A 5 9.70 -10.83 -2.46
N ARG A 6 9.89 -9.84 -3.34
CA ARG A 6 9.10 -9.65 -4.57
C ARG A 6 9.85 -8.78 -5.55
N HIS A 7 9.53 -8.94 -6.83
CA HIS A 7 10.05 -8.11 -7.89
C HIS A 7 8.97 -7.88 -8.96
N LEU A 8 9.01 -6.72 -9.59
CA LEU A 8 8.19 -6.34 -10.74
C LEU A 8 9.13 -6.00 -11.89
N ASP A 9 8.93 -6.65 -13.04
CA ASP A 9 9.50 -6.22 -14.30
C ASP A 9 8.41 -5.47 -15.09
N ASP A 10 8.69 -4.27 -15.55
CA ASP A 10 7.76 -3.40 -16.30
C ASP A 10 8.50 -2.72 -17.47
N GLU A 11 7.77 -2.04 -18.35
CA GLU A 11 8.34 -1.16 -19.37
C GLU A 11 7.68 0.21 -19.26
N LEU A 12 8.50 1.25 -19.00
CA LEU A 12 7.99 2.61 -18.80
C LEU A 12 8.58 3.59 -19.80
N TYR A 13 7.80 4.62 -20.10
CA TYR A 13 8.28 5.79 -20.81
C TYR A 13 9.12 6.67 -19.87
N VAL A 14 10.34 6.96 -20.30
CA VAL A 14 11.28 7.87 -19.63
C VAL A 14 11.20 9.22 -20.33
N GLN A 15 10.97 10.28 -19.55
CA GLN A 15 10.84 11.65 -20.07
C GLN A 15 11.98 12.53 -19.55
N TYR A 16 12.65 13.23 -20.46
CA TYR A 16 13.88 13.99 -20.20
C TYR A 16 14.96 13.20 -19.44
N GLY A 17 15.10 11.91 -19.77
CA GLY A 17 16.03 10.99 -19.11
C GLY A 17 15.70 10.69 -17.64
N ALA A 18 14.48 10.99 -17.19
CA ALA A 18 14.09 10.90 -15.78
C ALA A 18 12.83 10.07 -15.53
N LEU A 19 12.75 9.51 -14.32
CA LEU A 19 11.61 8.78 -13.77
C LEU A 19 11.28 9.30 -12.36
N CYS A 20 10.00 9.46 -12.06
CA CYS A 20 9.52 9.82 -10.73
C CYS A 20 9.04 8.59 -9.95
N LEU A 21 9.27 8.62 -8.63
CA LEU A 21 8.77 7.62 -7.68
C LEU A 21 7.59 8.20 -6.89
N TYR A 22 6.39 7.67 -7.14
CA TYR A 22 5.16 8.02 -6.45
C TYR A 22 4.87 7.09 -5.26
N GLY A 23 4.04 7.54 -4.32
CA GLY A 23 3.63 6.76 -3.14
C GLY A 23 4.43 7.07 -1.88
N GLY A 24 5.38 8.00 -1.95
CA GLY A 24 6.07 8.57 -0.79
C GLY A 24 5.76 10.04 -0.58
N ILE A 25 6.29 10.58 0.52
CA ILE A 25 6.02 11.95 0.97
C ILE A 25 6.63 13.00 0.01
N ASP A 26 7.82 12.72 -0.56
CA ASP A 26 8.63 13.72 -1.29
C ASP A 26 8.69 13.51 -2.81
N CYS A 27 8.11 12.43 -3.33
CA CYS A 27 8.06 12.10 -4.77
C CYS A 27 9.39 12.33 -5.54
N PRO A 28 10.49 11.61 -5.21
CA PRO A 28 11.80 11.88 -5.81
C PRO A 28 11.84 11.57 -7.32
N GLU A 29 12.64 12.36 -8.04
CA GLU A 29 12.94 12.20 -9.47
C GLU A 29 14.36 11.66 -9.64
N PHE A 30 14.52 10.65 -10.49
CA PHE A 30 15.79 10.00 -10.80
C PHE A 30 16.15 10.22 -12.25
N ARG A 31 17.36 10.74 -12.52
CA ARG A 31 17.84 11.01 -13.87
C ARG A 31 19.14 10.25 -14.15
N ASP A 32 19.26 9.71 -15.36
CA ASP A 32 20.55 9.27 -15.88
C ASP A 32 21.24 10.41 -16.64
N ASP A 33 22.20 11.05 -15.98
CA ASP A 33 22.96 12.18 -16.55
C ASP A 33 23.98 11.77 -17.64
N GLU A 34 24.29 10.47 -17.77
CA GLU A 34 25.19 9.98 -18.84
C GLU A 34 24.45 9.65 -20.13
N SER A 35 23.12 9.49 -20.07
CA SER A 35 22.32 9.20 -21.25
C SER A 35 22.01 10.48 -22.04
N GLU A 36 22.33 10.50 -23.34
CA GLU A 36 21.92 11.59 -24.24
C GLU A 36 20.45 11.46 -24.70
N ALA A 37 19.80 10.33 -24.41
CA ALA A 37 18.42 10.06 -24.82
C ALA A 37 17.42 10.79 -23.91
N LEU A 38 16.74 11.80 -24.47
CA LEU A 38 15.74 12.55 -23.71
C LEU A 38 14.40 11.81 -23.58
N HIS A 39 14.01 10.99 -24.54
CA HIS A 39 12.72 10.30 -24.52
C HIS A 39 12.89 8.89 -25.07
N TYR A 40 12.56 7.88 -24.27
CA TYR A 40 12.70 6.48 -24.64
C TYR A 40 11.83 5.59 -23.78
N THR A 41 11.57 4.37 -24.23
CA THR A 41 10.96 3.32 -23.40
C THR A 41 12.07 2.47 -22.80
N ALA A 42 11.99 2.23 -21.50
CA ALA A 42 13.02 1.58 -20.71
C ALA A 42 12.45 0.35 -19.99
N PRO A 43 13.13 -0.81 -20.05
CA PRO A 43 12.82 -1.90 -19.14
C PRO A 43 13.14 -1.48 -17.70
N LEU A 44 12.17 -1.65 -16.81
CA LEU A 44 12.27 -1.33 -15.39
C LEU A 44 12.16 -2.59 -14.55
N ARG A 45 13.03 -2.72 -13.55
CA ARG A 45 12.93 -3.74 -12.51
C ARG A 45 12.84 -3.11 -11.14
N LEU A 46 11.77 -3.41 -10.42
CA LEU A 46 11.59 -3.05 -9.01
C LEU A 46 11.79 -4.29 -8.15
N GLU A 47 12.48 -4.14 -7.02
CA GLU A 47 12.67 -5.22 -6.06
C GLU A 47 12.42 -4.73 -4.63
N ALA A 48 11.66 -5.51 -3.86
CA ALA A 48 11.52 -5.28 -2.44
C ALA A 48 12.22 -6.39 -1.65
N TRP A 49 13.07 -6.00 -0.73
CA TRP A 49 13.91 -6.86 0.10
C TRP A 49 13.52 -6.70 1.57
N ASP A 50 13.77 -7.73 2.38
CA ASP A 50 13.55 -7.68 3.83
C ASP A 50 14.67 -6.98 4.62
N ALA A 51 15.82 -6.79 4.00
CA ALA A 51 16.99 -6.10 4.51
C ALA A 51 17.82 -5.55 3.32
N GLU A 52 18.90 -4.83 3.61
CA GLU A 52 19.77 -4.24 2.59
C GLU A 52 20.21 -5.30 1.54
N PRO A 53 19.92 -5.08 0.25
CA PRO A 53 20.22 -6.03 -0.81
C PRO A 53 21.73 -6.15 -1.03
N PRO A 54 22.21 -7.31 -1.52
CA PRO A 54 23.60 -7.43 -1.95
C PRO A 54 23.91 -6.53 -3.16
N ASP A 55 25.19 -6.27 -3.40
CA ASP A 55 25.70 -5.59 -4.60
C ASP A 55 25.14 -6.26 -5.88
N PRO A 56 24.55 -5.49 -6.82
CA PRO A 56 23.95 -6.03 -8.05
C PRO A 56 25.00 -6.55 -9.05
N GLY A 57 26.28 -6.26 -8.81
CA GLY A 57 27.39 -6.63 -9.67
C GLY A 57 27.82 -5.52 -10.63
N SER A 58 28.96 -5.74 -11.29
CA SER A 58 29.64 -4.73 -12.12
C SER A 58 28.94 -4.39 -13.44
N SER A 59 27.84 -5.06 -13.79
CA SER A 59 27.00 -4.70 -14.95
C SER A 59 26.09 -3.51 -14.66
N TRP A 60 26.01 -3.07 -13.40
CA TRP A 60 25.14 -1.99 -12.99
C TRP A 60 25.94 -0.77 -12.56
N ARG A 61 25.58 0.39 -13.09
CA ARG A 61 26.10 1.69 -12.65
C ARG A 61 25.10 2.32 -11.68
N PRO A 62 25.53 2.74 -10.48
CA PRO A 62 24.65 3.44 -9.55
C PRO A 62 24.37 4.87 -10.03
N ILE A 63 23.12 5.31 -9.90
CA ILE A 63 22.72 6.72 -10.14
C ILE A 63 22.63 7.46 -8.81
N GLU A 64 21.89 6.89 -7.85
CA GLU A 64 21.63 7.53 -6.57
C GLU A 64 21.35 6.49 -5.47
N GLN A 65 21.57 6.91 -4.22
CA GLN A 65 21.18 6.17 -3.02
C GLN A 65 20.46 7.11 -2.03
N PRO A 66 19.18 7.44 -2.27
CA PRO A 66 18.41 8.22 -1.32
C PRO A 66 17.75 7.33 -0.26
N ASN A 67 17.24 7.97 0.78
CA ASN A 67 16.22 7.37 1.65
C ASN A 67 14.84 7.80 1.16
N PHE A 68 13.84 6.93 1.34
CA PHE A 68 12.48 7.16 0.86
C PHE A 68 11.47 6.78 1.95
N THR A 69 10.51 7.66 2.27
CA THR A 69 9.42 7.32 3.19
C THR A 69 8.14 7.04 2.40
N ALA A 70 7.64 5.82 2.50
CA ALA A 70 6.41 5.40 1.82
C ALA A 70 5.17 5.71 2.67
N GLU A 71 4.14 6.33 2.09
CA GLU A 71 2.91 6.65 2.82
C GLU A 71 2.11 5.40 3.18
N THR A 72 1.85 4.55 2.17
CA THR A 72 1.10 3.29 2.35
C THR A 72 1.94 2.04 2.21
N GLY A 73 3.23 2.19 1.87
CA GLY A 73 4.09 1.07 1.48
C GLY A 73 3.88 0.60 0.03
N VAL A 74 2.92 1.19 -0.68
CA VAL A 74 2.66 0.97 -2.11
C VAL A 74 3.23 2.13 -2.90
N ILE A 75 3.98 1.84 -3.96
CA ILE A 75 4.60 2.82 -4.84
C ILE A 75 4.18 2.61 -6.30
N GLN A 76 4.44 3.63 -7.12
CA GLN A 76 4.39 3.56 -8.58
C GLN A 76 5.60 4.31 -9.15
N MET A 77 6.15 3.83 -10.26
CA MET A 77 7.20 4.54 -11.00
C MET A 77 6.62 5.10 -12.29
N GLY A 78 7.14 6.21 -12.79
CA GLY A 78 6.83 6.69 -14.14
C GLY A 78 6.89 8.19 -14.24
N VAL A 79 6.10 8.75 -15.14
CA VAL A 79 5.97 10.20 -15.34
C VAL A 79 4.53 10.64 -15.03
N VAL A 80 4.30 11.94 -14.89
CA VAL A 80 3.01 12.50 -14.44
C VAL A 80 1.82 12.02 -15.28
N GLU A 81 2.03 11.82 -16.58
CA GLU A 81 0.98 11.40 -17.53
C GLU A 81 0.96 9.89 -17.80
N GLU A 82 2.01 9.16 -17.38
CA GLU A 82 2.20 7.73 -17.68
C GLU A 82 2.95 7.06 -16.52
N SER A 83 2.19 6.68 -15.49
CA SER A 83 2.70 5.88 -14.38
C SER A 83 2.53 4.38 -14.63
N GLY A 84 3.53 3.63 -14.18
CA GLY A 84 3.56 2.19 -14.15
C GLY A 84 2.67 1.59 -13.09
N ARG A 85 2.79 0.27 -12.93
CA ARG A 85 1.93 -0.51 -12.03
C ARG A 85 2.23 -0.22 -10.55
N GLU A 86 1.21 -0.42 -9.71
CA GLU A 86 1.39 -0.39 -8.26
C GLU A 86 2.27 -1.56 -7.79
N PHE A 87 3.21 -1.25 -6.90
CA PHE A 87 4.16 -2.20 -6.34
C PHE A 87 4.26 -2.02 -4.83
N LEU A 88 4.05 -3.09 -4.07
CA LEU A 88 4.23 -3.07 -2.61
C LEU A 88 5.71 -3.20 -2.28
N ILE A 89 6.28 -2.26 -1.53
CA ILE A 89 7.66 -2.36 -1.05
C ILE A 89 7.73 -2.82 0.41
N GLY A 90 6.68 -2.59 1.20
CA GLY A 90 6.65 -3.05 2.59
C GLY A 90 5.58 -2.34 3.43
N PRO A 91 5.81 -2.18 4.74
CA PRO A 91 4.91 -1.44 5.63
C PRO A 91 4.70 0.04 5.24
N PRO A 92 3.51 0.61 5.52
CA PRO A 92 3.31 2.05 5.48
C PRO A 92 4.18 2.79 6.51
N LEU A 93 4.55 4.03 6.24
CA LEU A 93 5.23 4.95 7.16
C LEU A 93 6.50 4.37 7.76
N PHE A 94 7.28 3.71 6.91
CA PHE A 94 8.66 3.31 7.17
C PHE A 94 9.58 4.16 6.31
N GLU A 95 10.76 4.47 6.86
CA GLU A 95 11.89 4.87 6.03
C GLU A 95 12.45 3.63 5.33
N TYR A 96 12.70 3.75 4.04
CA TYR A 96 13.29 2.74 3.19
C TYR A 96 14.63 3.20 2.68
N GLY A 97 15.59 2.28 2.68
CA GLY A 97 16.77 2.42 1.85
C GLY A 97 16.38 2.17 0.41
N LEU A 98 16.87 3.01 -0.49
CA LEU A 98 16.66 2.91 -1.92
C LEU A 98 18.00 2.96 -2.62
N THR A 99 18.24 2.00 -3.51
CA THR A 99 19.34 2.12 -4.48
C THR A 99 18.80 2.06 -5.91
N VAL A 100 19.35 2.93 -6.77
CA VAL A 100 18.93 3.07 -8.16
C VAL A 100 20.13 2.84 -9.07
N HIS A 101 19.95 1.98 -10.08
CA HIS A 101 21.00 1.59 -11.01
C HIS A 101 20.49 1.55 -12.45
N VAL A 102 21.42 1.71 -13.38
CA VAL A 102 21.22 1.49 -14.81
C VAL A 102 22.25 0.49 -15.36
N ASP A 103 21.85 -0.28 -16.36
CA ASP A 103 22.66 -1.36 -16.95
C ASP A 103 23.82 -0.82 -17.81
N VAL A 104 24.90 -1.61 -17.94
CA VAL A 104 26.10 -1.28 -18.72
C VAL A 104 26.48 -2.47 -19.62
N PRO A 105 26.62 -2.29 -20.96
CA PRO A 105 26.41 -1.07 -21.72
C PRO A 105 24.93 -0.65 -21.76
N ASP A 106 24.70 0.62 -22.03
CA ASP A 106 23.47 1.40 -21.83
C ASP A 106 22.26 0.89 -22.64
N ASP A 107 21.79 -0.33 -22.35
CA ASP A 107 20.56 -0.92 -22.90
C ASP A 107 19.31 -0.24 -22.32
N GLY A 108 19.48 0.81 -21.51
CA GLY A 108 18.41 1.63 -20.94
C GLY A 108 17.59 0.92 -19.87
N ARG A 109 18.10 -0.15 -19.25
CA ARG A 109 17.39 -0.89 -18.19
C ARG A 109 17.65 -0.25 -16.83
N TRP A 110 16.58 -0.02 -16.07
CA TRP A 110 16.61 0.53 -14.72
C TRP A 110 16.36 -0.52 -13.65
N LEU A 111 17.06 -0.44 -12.52
CA LEU A 111 16.89 -1.29 -11.35
C LEU A 111 16.74 -0.45 -10.08
N PHE A 112 15.59 -0.57 -9.43
CA PHE A 112 15.29 0.05 -8.14
C PHE A 112 15.13 -1.03 -7.08
N ARG A 113 15.83 -0.88 -5.96
CA ARG A 113 15.80 -1.86 -4.87
C ARG A 113 15.52 -1.17 -3.55
N PHE A 114 14.50 -1.66 -2.87
CA PHE A 114 13.95 -1.11 -1.64
C PHE A 114 14.12 -2.09 -0.48
N TRP A 115 14.43 -1.58 0.70
CA TRP A 115 14.39 -2.35 1.95
C TRP A 115 14.00 -1.45 3.12
N PRO A 116 13.21 -1.94 4.10
CA PRO A 116 12.83 -1.13 5.24
C PRO A 116 14.02 -0.89 6.17
N ILE A 117 14.18 0.34 6.64
CA ILE A 117 15.18 0.73 7.64
C ILE A 117 14.53 0.76 9.03
N HIS A 118 13.52 1.61 9.23
CA HIS A 118 12.81 1.72 10.50
C HIS A 118 11.45 2.40 10.38
N ASP A 119 10.62 2.21 11.41
CA ASP A 119 9.29 2.82 11.54
C ASP A 119 9.41 4.31 11.87
N VAL A 120 8.85 5.17 11.03
CA VAL A 120 8.86 6.63 11.20
C VAL A 120 7.48 7.19 11.55
N PHE A 121 6.50 6.33 11.88
CA PHE A 121 5.15 6.76 12.21
C PHE A 121 5.13 7.74 13.37
N ASP A 122 4.75 8.99 13.08
CA ASP A 122 4.38 10.02 14.05
C ASP A 122 2.95 10.49 13.79
N PRO A 123 1.98 10.28 14.71
CA PRO A 123 0.61 10.74 14.53
C PRO A 123 0.50 12.27 14.44
N LEU A 124 1.46 13.04 14.97
CA LEU A 124 1.46 14.50 14.88
C LEU A 124 1.76 15.00 13.47
N ILE A 125 2.52 14.23 12.70
CA ILE A 125 2.95 14.59 11.34
C ILE A 125 2.04 13.90 10.32
N HIS A 126 1.92 12.57 10.40
CA HIS A 126 1.33 11.75 9.35
C HIS A 126 -0.19 11.61 9.44
N MET A 127 -0.77 11.98 10.59
CA MET A 127 -2.20 11.83 10.87
C MET A 127 -2.81 13.12 11.41
N LYS A 128 -2.16 14.26 11.15
CA LYS A 128 -2.69 15.57 11.49
C LYS A 128 -4.03 15.78 10.75
N PRO A 129 -5.14 16.04 11.46
CA PRO A 129 -6.40 16.37 10.83
C PRO A 129 -6.25 17.59 9.93
N ARG A 130 -7.04 17.64 8.85
CA ARG A 130 -7.17 18.86 8.04
C ARG A 130 -7.61 20.01 8.95
N GLU A 131 -7.08 21.19 8.70
CA GLU A 131 -7.49 22.38 9.45
C GLU A 131 -9.00 22.60 9.27
N PRO A 132 -9.74 22.86 10.37
CA PRO A 132 -11.17 23.00 10.30
C PRO A 132 -11.55 24.18 9.39
N ILE A 133 -12.56 23.96 8.54
CA ILE A 133 -13.09 25.02 7.69
C ILE A 133 -13.95 25.95 8.56
N GLY A 134 -13.58 27.22 8.65
CA GLY A 134 -14.34 28.26 9.37
C GLY A 134 -13.72 28.68 10.70
N SER A 135 -14.54 28.99 11.70
CA SER A 135 -14.11 29.59 12.99
C SER A 135 -13.89 28.59 14.12
N ALA A 136 -13.91 27.28 13.84
CA ALA A 136 -13.62 26.29 14.87
C ALA A 136 -12.13 26.34 15.24
N PRO A 137 -11.79 26.28 16.54
CA PRO A 137 -10.39 26.26 16.96
C PRO A 137 -9.68 25.01 16.40
N PRO A 138 -8.38 25.10 16.06
CA PRO A 138 -7.61 23.93 15.68
C PRO A 138 -7.63 22.90 16.82
N LEU A 139 -7.71 21.62 16.46
CA LEU A 139 -7.58 20.54 17.44
C LEU A 139 -6.18 20.61 18.07
N GLU A 140 -6.12 20.58 19.40
CA GLU A 140 -4.85 20.53 20.13
C GLU A 140 -4.39 19.08 20.29
N PRO A 141 -3.15 18.75 19.90
CA PRO A 141 -2.66 17.39 20.02
C PRO A 141 -2.38 17.01 21.47
N ARG A 142 -2.71 15.77 21.84
CA ARG A 142 -2.29 15.13 23.08
C ARG A 142 -1.08 14.24 22.86
N ARG A 143 -0.12 14.29 23.80
CA ARG A 143 1.02 13.36 23.79
C ARG A 143 0.53 11.95 24.11
N ALA A 144 0.73 11.04 23.18
CA ALA A 144 0.49 9.61 23.35
C ALA A 144 1.79 8.84 22.99
N PRO A 145 2.09 7.72 23.66
CA PRO A 145 3.20 6.87 23.27
C PRO A 145 3.04 6.37 21.83
N ILE A 146 4.05 6.59 21.00
CA ILE A 146 4.08 6.16 19.61
C ILE A 146 4.38 4.65 19.56
N PRO A 147 3.54 3.84 18.90
CA PRO A 147 3.82 2.42 18.73
C PRO A 147 4.94 2.27 17.71
N VAL A 148 6.11 1.81 18.17
CA VAL A 148 7.21 1.46 17.27
C VAL A 148 7.03 0.01 16.84
N THR A 149 6.96 -0.22 15.53
CA THR A 149 6.86 -1.55 14.95
C THR A 149 8.16 -1.93 14.23
N THR A 150 8.36 -3.23 14.04
CA THR A 150 9.42 -3.76 13.17
C THR A 150 8.81 -4.21 11.86
N ALA A 151 9.55 -4.15 10.76
CA ALA A 151 9.00 -4.47 9.44
C ALA A 151 8.40 -5.88 9.39
N GLU A 152 9.06 -6.87 10.01
CA GLU A 152 8.62 -8.28 10.05
C GLU A 152 7.24 -8.50 10.69
N GLN A 153 6.75 -7.56 11.50
CA GLN A 153 5.43 -7.65 12.12
C GLN A 153 4.29 -7.46 11.10
N TRP A 154 4.57 -6.87 9.95
CA TRP A 154 3.57 -6.47 8.97
C TRP A 154 3.24 -7.57 7.98
N ALA A 155 1.96 -7.67 7.61
CA ALA A 155 1.49 -8.46 6.47
C ALA A 155 2.34 -8.22 5.21
N ALA A 156 2.64 -6.97 4.90
CA ALA A 156 3.42 -6.62 3.71
C ALA A 156 4.81 -7.28 3.65
N MET A 157 5.40 -7.73 4.77
CA MET A 157 6.73 -8.37 4.78
C MET A 157 6.69 -9.89 4.77
N ARG A 158 5.50 -10.49 4.89
CA ARG A 158 5.36 -11.95 4.98
C ARG A 158 5.22 -12.57 3.59
N PRO A 159 5.79 -13.76 3.36
CA PRO A 159 5.55 -14.48 2.13
C PRO A 159 4.08 -14.91 2.06
N ASP A 160 3.51 -14.92 0.86
CA ASP A 160 2.17 -15.45 0.62
C ASP A 160 2.11 -16.94 1.00
N ARG A 161 1.24 -17.29 1.96
CA ARG A 161 1.10 -18.67 2.44
C ARG A 161 0.57 -19.63 1.38
N SER A 162 -0.19 -19.11 0.42
CA SER A 162 -0.78 -19.91 -0.66
C SER A 162 0.23 -20.25 -1.77
N ARG A 163 1.34 -19.50 -1.85
CA ARG A 163 2.45 -19.72 -2.79
C ARG A 163 3.78 -19.93 -2.05
N PRO A 164 3.93 -21.02 -1.28
CA PRO A 164 5.07 -21.26 -0.40
C PRO A 164 6.40 -21.60 -1.11
N SER A 165 6.54 -21.37 -2.43
CA SER A 165 7.84 -21.57 -3.08
C SER A 165 8.85 -20.57 -2.52
N GLY A 166 9.96 -21.06 -1.95
CA GLY A 166 11.06 -20.25 -1.42
C GLY A 166 11.85 -19.43 -2.46
N ARG A 167 11.20 -19.04 -3.56
CA ARG A 167 11.67 -18.14 -4.60
C ARG A 167 10.86 -16.83 -4.51
N SER A 168 11.49 -15.71 -4.83
CA SER A 168 10.83 -14.40 -4.88
C SER A 168 9.55 -14.47 -5.73
N VAL A 169 8.48 -13.79 -5.29
CA VAL A 169 7.25 -13.72 -6.06
C VAL A 169 7.47 -12.75 -7.22
N ARG A 170 7.33 -13.24 -8.46
CA ARG A 170 7.23 -12.36 -9.63
C ARG A 170 5.87 -11.69 -9.59
N TRP A 171 5.87 -10.38 -9.57
CA TRP A 171 4.69 -9.54 -9.51
C TRP A 171 4.04 -9.46 -10.90
N GLU A 172 3.46 -10.56 -11.37
CA GLU A 172 2.70 -10.60 -12.61
C GLU A 172 1.24 -10.26 -12.31
N ALA A 173 0.78 -9.10 -12.78
CA ALA A 173 -0.64 -8.85 -12.88
C ALA A 173 -1.22 -9.74 -13.98
N THR A 174 -2.33 -10.42 -13.69
CA THR A 174 -3.15 -11.08 -14.71
C THR A 174 -3.47 -10.05 -15.79
N PRO A 175 -3.24 -10.33 -17.09
CA PRO A 175 -3.69 -9.44 -18.14
C PRO A 175 -5.17 -9.15 -17.93
N ILE A 176 -5.57 -7.88 -17.96
CA ILE A 176 -6.98 -7.49 -17.93
C ILE A 176 -7.67 -8.31 -19.02
N ALA A 177 -8.55 -9.23 -18.62
CA ALA A 177 -9.26 -10.10 -19.55
C ALA A 177 -10.12 -9.22 -20.46
N VAL A 178 -9.63 -8.96 -21.67
CA VAL A 178 -10.37 -8.28 -22.73
C VAL A 178 -11.41 -9.27 -23.26
N GLY A 179 -12.53 -9.45 -22.53
CA GLY A 179 -13.65 -10.24 -23.02
C GLY A 179 -14.55 -10.85 -21.94
N LEU A 180 -15.81 -10.41 -21.92
CA LEU A 180 -16.91 -10.91 -21.08
C LEU A 180 -17.14 -12.45 -21.19
N TYR A 181 -16.61 -13.09 -22.24
CA TYR A 181 -16.82 -14.51 -22.53
C TYR A 181 -15.85 -15.47 -21.82
N ASP A 182 -14.65 -15.02 -21.42
CA ASP A 182 -13.69 -15.88 -20.68
C ASP A 182 -13.98 -15.94 -19.17
N ALA A 183 -14.65 -14.92 -18.62
CA ALA A 183 -15.00 -14.82 -17.20
C ALA A 183 -16.00 -15.89 -16.72
N ILE A 184 -16.76 -16.52 -17.62
CA ILE A 184 -17.86 -17.43 -17.26
C ILE A 184 -17.37 -18.88 -17.09
N ARG A 185 -16.20 -19.24 -17.64
CA ARG A 185 -15.78 -20.65 -17.69
C ARG A 185 -14.78 -21.08 -16.62
N GLN A 186 -14.11 -20.16 -15.92
CA GLN A 186 -13.10 -20.51 -14.92
C GLN A 186 -13.09 -19.52 -13.74
N PRO A 187 -13.84 -19.79 -12.65
CA PRO A 187 -13.93 -18.90 -11.48
C PRO A 187 -12.58 -18.67 -10.77
N TRP A 188 -11.58 -19.53 -11.00
CA TRP A 188 -10.25 -19.48 -10.39
C TRP A 188 -9.20 -18.73 -11.26
N LEU A 189 -9.59 -18.26 -12.46
CA LEU A 189 -8.74 -17.47 -13.36
C LEU A 189 -8.97 -15.95 -13.27
N LEU A 190 -9.87 -15.49 -12.40
CA LEU A 190 -9.79 -14.12 -11.88
C LEU A 190 -8.58 -14.08 -10.94
N GLY A 191 -7.38 -13.97 -11.52
CA GLY A 191 -6.16 -13.90 -10.74
C GLY A 191 -6.29 -12.73 -9.80
N GLU A 192 -6.28 -13.03 -8.50
CA GLU A 192 -6.30 -12.04 -7.44
C GLU A 192 -5.29 -10.96 -7.77
N ASP A 193 -5.71 -9.70 -7.65
CA ASP A 193 -4.81 -8.57 -7.79
C ASP A 193 -3.55 -8.83 -6.94
N PRO A 194 -2.34 -8.88 -7.53
CA PRO A 194 -1.13 -9.27 -6.81
C PRO A 194 -0.86 -8.37 -5.60
N LEU A 195 -1.31 -7.11 -5.67
CA LEU A 195 -1.22 -6.18 -4.55
C LEU A 195 -2.14 -6.58 -3.40
N SER A 196 -3.42 -6.85 -3.69
CA SER A 196 -4.38 -7.36 -2.70
C SER A 196 -3.89 -8.63 -2.00
N GLY A 197 -3.35 -9.59 -2.75
CA GLY A 197 -2.78 -10.82 -2.19
C GLY A 197 -1.56 -10.55 -1.31
N ALA A 198 -0.67 -9.65 -1.71
CA ALA A 198 0.51 -9.29 -0.93
C ALA A 198 0.21 -8.46 0.33
N LEU A 199 -0.90 -7.72 0.34
CA LEU A 199 -1.43 -7.01 1.51
C LEU A 199 -2.24 -7.93 2.44
N ASN A 200 -2.57 -9.14 2.00
CA ASN A 200 -3.31 -10.16 2.75
C ASN A 200 -2.68 -11.58 2.61
N PRO A 201 -1.39 -11.77 2.95
CA PRO A 201 -0.66 -13.02 2.69
C PRO A 201 -1.18 -14.22 3.49
N ASP A 202 -1.92 -13.96 4.57
CA ASP A 202 -2.55 -14.97 5.43
C ASP A 202 -3.99 -15.30 5.00
N HIS A 203 -4.52 -14.65 3.95
CA HIS A 203 -5.87 -14.87 3.43
C HIS A 203 -6.96 -14.62 4.49
N ALA A 204 -6.80 -13.53 5.27
CA ALA A 204 -7.83 -13.09 6.20
C ALA A 204 -9.12 -12.74 5.45
N PRO A 205 -10.31 -12.91 6.05
CA PRO A 205 -11.58 -12.60 5.39
C PRO A 205 -11.61 -11.17 4.86
N THR A 206 -11.94 -11.02 3.57
CA THR A 206 -12.07 -9.74 2.89
C THR A 206 -13.53 -9.40 2.62
N PHE A 207 -13.83 -8.12 2.53
CA PHE A 207 -15.19 -7.63 2.26
C PHE A 207 -15.15 -6.28 1.52
N LEU A 208 -16.27 -5.91 0.92
CA LEU A 208 -16.41 -4.68 0.16
C LEU A 208 -17.02 -3.58 1.03
N MET A 209 -16.42 -2.39 0.98
CA MET A 209 -16.96 -1.17 1.59
C MET A 209 -17.56 -0.26 0.51
N PRO A 210 -18.78 0.27 0.71
CA PRO A 210 -19.41 1.18 -0.24
C PRO A 210 -18.68 2.52 -0.30
N SER A 211 -18.58 3.12 -1.49
CA SER A 211 -17.93 4.42 -1.71
C SER A 211 -18.81 5.62 -1.37
N GLU A 212 -20.13 5.47 -1.43
CA GLU A 212 -21.10 6.57 -1.38
C GLU A 212 -21.25 7.25 -0.01
N GLU A 213 -20.69 6.68 1.07
CA GLU A 213 -20.92 7.13 2.45
C GLU A 213 -19.71 7.76 3.16
N LEU A 214 -18.59 8.02 2.45
CA LEU A 214 -17.33 8.43 3.09
C LEU A 214 -16.57 9.50 2.30
N ASP A 215 -15.88 10.42 2.99
CA ASP A 215 -14.82 11.24 2.39
C ASP A 215 -13.58 10.34 2.16
N LEU A 216 -13.58 9.65 1.01
CA LEU A 216 -12.56 8.67 0.62
C LEU A 216 -11.56 9.23 -0.38
N ARG A 217 -11.64 10.53 -0.69
CA ARG A 217 -10.86 11.16 -1.77
C ARG A 217 -9.34 11.04 -1.60
N ASP A 218 -8.89 10.77 -0.38
CA ASP A 218 -7.47 10.69 -0.03
C ASP A 218 -7.03 9.31 0.48
N LYS A 219 -7.91 8.29 0.40
CA LYS A 219 -7.56 6.95 0.85
C LYS A 219 -6.88 6.16 -0.27
N LYS A 220 -5.77 5.52 0.07
CA LYS A 220 -4.89 4.81 -0.87
C LYS A 220 -4.78 3.34 -0.46
N THR A 221 -4.57 2.48 -1.45
CA THR A 221 -4.29 1.05 -1.24
C THR A 221 -3.07 0.87 -0.33
N GLY A 222 -3.13 -0.12 0.57
CA GLY A 222 -2.13 -0.34 1.62
C GLY A 222 -2.33 0.51 2.88
N GLY A 223 -3.20 1.53 2.83
CA GLY A 223 -3.53 2.35 4.00
C GLY A 223 -4.50 1.66 4.97
N THR A 224 -4.35 1.98 6.26
CA THR A 224 -5.25 1.53 7.33
C THR A 224 -6.13 2.67 7.83
N TYR A 225 -7.43 2.43 7.93
CA TYR A 225 -8.41 3.48 8.21
C TYR A 225 -9.53 2.99 9.12
N ARG A 226 -10.11 3.91 9.89
CA ARG A 226 -11.45 3.68 10.44
C ARG A 226 -12.49 3.91 9.36
N MET A 227 -13.37 2.94 9.17
CA MET A 227 -14.50 3.02 8.25
C MET A 227 -15.80 2.58 8.92
N TRP A 228 -16.92 3.00 8.34
CA TRP A 228 -18.25 2.88 8.91
C TRP A 228 -19.14 2.20 7.87
N ARG A 229 -20.09 1.38 8.31
CA ARG A 229 -21.11 0.80 7.44
C ARG A 229 -22.40 0.51 8.20
N TRP A 230 -23.51 0.52 7.49
CA TRP A 230 -24.77 -0.03 7.98
C TRP A 230 -24.77 -1.56 7.86
N GLU A 231 -25.06 -2.23 8.97
CA GLU A 231 -25.12 -3.69 9.07
C GLU A 231 -26.50 -4.13 9.56
N ARG A 232 -26.89 -5.39 9.32
CA ARG A 232 -28.10 -5.94 9.95
C ARG A 232 -27.83 -6.19 11.43
N ASP A 233 -28.78 -5.80 12.27
CA ASP A 233 -28.74 -6.04 13.70
C ASP A 233 -28.84 -7.55 14.01
N VAL A 234 -28.08 -7.98 15.00
CA VAL A 234 -27.76 -9.36 15.32
C VAL A 234 -27.71 -9.49 16.82
N ALA A 235 -28.36 -10.52 17.36
CA ALA A 235 -28.60 -10.66 18.80
C ALA A 235 -27.30 -10.65 19.62
N ASP A 236 -26.21 -11.17 19.04
CA ASP A 236 -24.91 -11.30 19.71
C ASP A 236 -24.01 -10.06 19.52
N GLY A 237 -24.46 -9.03 18.78
CA GLY A 237 -23.69 -7.83 18.46
C GLY A 237 -22.61 -8.00 17.38
N ASP A 238 -22.33 -9.26 17.02
CA ASP A 238 -21.37 -9.65 15.99
C ASP A 238 -21.99 -9.63 14.60
N PRO A 239 -21.36 -8.96 13.62
CA PRO A 239 -21.86 -8.85 12.26
C PRO A 239 -22.04 -10.22 11.61
N LYS A 240 -23.12 -10.40 10.85
CA LYS A 240 -23.46 -11.69 10.22
C LYS A 240 -22.39 -12.23 9.27
N ASP A 241 -21.64 -11.34 8.65
CA ASP A 241 -20.55 -11.68 7.73
C ASP A 241 -19.20 -11.85 8.45
N GLY A 242 -19.14 -11.60 9.77
CA GLY A 242 -17.94 -11.77 10.57
C GLY A 242 -16.84 -10.74 10.26
N THR A 243 -17.19 -9.57 9.74
CA THR A 243 -16.23 -8.54 9.31
C THR A 243 -16.44 -7.18 9.99
N LEU A 244 -15.45 -6.28 9.95
CA LEU A 244 -15.48 -5.00 10.67
C LEU A 244 -15.49 -5.20 12.21
N LEU A 245 -14.61 -6.10 12.65
CA LEU A 245 -14.45 -6.52 14.04
C LEU A 245 -13.35 -5.71 14.75
N THR A 246 -12.27 -5.37 14.04
CA THR A 246 -11.12 -4.72 14.66
C THR A 246 -11.47 -3.30 15.10
N GLY A 247 -11.32 -3.01 16.40
CA GLY A 247 -11.62 -1.68 16.96
C GLY A 247 -13.09 -1.27 16.81
N ARG A 248 -14.02 -2.23 16.73
CA ARG A 248 -15.45 -2.02 16.47
C ARG A 248 -16.11 -1.07 17.48
N ILE A 249 -16.94 -0.15 16.99
CA ILE A 249 -17.79 0.75 17.78
C ILE A 249 -19.17 0.80 17.11
N VAL A 250 -20.24 0.57 17.88
CA VAL A 250 -21.62 0.76 17.41
C VAL A 250 -22.07 2.17 17.76
N HIS A 251 -22.38 2.98 16.75
CA HIS A 251 -22.74 4.39 16.91
C HIS A 251 -24.25 4.58 17.04
N VAL A 252 -25.02 3.88 16.20
CA VAL A 252 -26.47 4.02 16.13
C VAL A 252 -27.11 2.65 15.96
N ARG A 253 -28.25 2.44 16.63
CA ARG A 253 -29.15 1.30 16.41
C ARG A 253 -30.47 1.78 15.85
N ASP A 254 -30.82 1.31 14.66
CA ASP A 254 -32.13 1.47 14.06
C ASP A 254 -32.97 0.21 14.33
N SER A 255 -33.71 0.24 15.43
CA SER A 255 -34.60 -0.86 15.82
C SER A 255 -35.73 -1.11 14.82
N HIS A 256 -36.14 -0.09 14.06
CA HIS A 256 -37.22 -0.22 13.09
C HIS A 256 -36.73 -0.94 11.83
N GLY A 257 -35.59 -0.52 11.29
CA GLY A 257 -34.93 -1.18 10.15
C GLY A 257 -34.19 -2.47 10.50
N ARG A 258 -34.03 -2.77 11.80
CA ARG A 258 -33.18 -3.85 12.34
C ARG A 258 -31.75 -3.75 11.80
N ARG A 259 -31.16 -2.55 11.91
CA ARG A 259 -29.80 -2.26 11.44
C ARG A 259 -29.01 -1.51 12.49
N VAL A 260 -27.69 -1.63 12.41
CA VAL A 260 -26.75 -0.89 13.24
C VAL A 260 -25.77 -0.14 12.35
N LEU A 261 -25.45 1.09 12.71
CA LEU A 261 -24.32 1.81 12.13
C LEU A 261 -23.11 1.54 13.01
N ALA A 262 -22.15 0.79 12.49
CA ALA A 262 -20.93 0.44 13.19
C ALA A 262 -19.71 1.00 12.44
N SER A 263 -18.62 1.21 13.18
CA SER A 263 -17.31 1.48 12.59
C SER A 263 -16.25 0.55 13.13
N GLY A 264 -15.29 0.21 12.28
CA GLY A 264 -14.13 -0.62 12.61
C GLY A 264 -12.90 -0.13 11.85
N ILE A 265 -11.76 -0.72 12.14
CA ILE A 265 -10.48 -0.37 11.54
C ILE A 265 -10.10 -1.45 10.54
N VAL A 266 -9.88 -1.02 9.29
CA VAL A 266 -9.65 -1.89 8.15
C VAL A 266 -8.42 -1.45 7.37
N THR A 267 -7.80 -2.39 6.67
CA THR A 267 -6.71 -2.11 5.73
C THR A 267 -7.23 -2.29 4.31
N MET A 268 -6.98 -1.29 3.47
CA MET A 268 -7.44 -1.25 2.08
C MET A 268 -6.52 -2.09 1.20
N LEU A 269 -7.11 -3.07 0.52
CA LEU A 269 -6.40 -4.01 -0.35
C LEU A 269 -6.44 -3.59 -1.82
N GLY A 270 -7.50 -2.89 -2.23
CA GLY A 270 -7.67 -2.36 -3.58
C GLY A 270 -9.04 -1.74 -3.80
N VAL A 271 -9.32 -1.38 -5.05
CA VAL A 271 -10.60 -0.83 -5.49
C VAL A 271 -11.14 -1.69 -6.63
N ASP A 272 -12.38 -2.17 -6.48
CA ASP A 272 -13.10 -2.98 -7.46
C ASP A 272 -14.46 -2.35 -7.74
N ASP A 273 -14.70 -1.95 -9.00
CA ASP A 273 -15.98 -1.36 -9.45
C ASP A 273 -16.51 -0.23 -8.54
N GLY A 274 -15.61 0.67 -8.13
CA GLY A 274 -15.92 1.79 -7.23
C GLY A 274 -16.25 1.37 -5.79
N ARG A 275 -16.00 0.12 -5.40
CA ARG A 275 -16.07 -0.39 -4.02
C ARG A 275 -14.66 -0.72 -3.53
N TYR A 276 -14.43 -0.54 -2.23
CA TYR A 276 -13.12 -0.77 -1.65
C TYR A 276 -13.05 -2.20 -1.11
N LEU A 277 -12.11 -2.98 -1.61
CA LEU A 277 -11.79 -4.28 -1.06
C LEU A 277 -10.93 -4.06 0.19
N VAL A 278 -11.39 -4.56 1.32
CA VAL A 278 -10.72 -4.39 2.60
C VAL A 278 -10.66 -5.69 3.39
N ARG A 279 -9.76 -5.74 4.36
CA ARG A 279 -9.79 -6.72 5.46
C ARG A 279 -9.78 -6.00 6.81
N ASP A 280 -10.18 -6.70 7.86
CA ASP A 280 -9.93 -6.22 9.21
C ASP A 280 -8.43 -5.96 9.42
N ALA A 281 -8.12 -4.83 10.07
CA ALA A 281 -6.73 -4.43 10.30
C ALA A 281 -6.06 -5.37 11.31
N GLU A 282 -4.76 -5.61 11.10
CA GLU A 282 -3.93 -6.35 12.04
C GLU A 282 -3.65 -5.52 13.30
N PRO A 283 -3.23 -6.12 14.42
CA PRO A 283 -3.08 -5.42 15.69
C PRO A 283 -2.20 -4.15 15.62
N HIS A 284 -1.09 -4.20 14.87
CA HIS A 284 -0.17 -3.08 14.73
C HIS A 284 -0.70 -1.99 13.78
N GLU A 285 -1.37 -2.38 12.69
CA GLU A 285 -2.12 -1.48 11.79
C GLU A 285 -3.19 -0.71 12.57
N ALA A 286 -3.99 -1.44 13.35
CA ALA A 286 -5.05 -0.86 14.17
C ALA A 286 -4.51 0.04 15.29
N ALA A 287 -3.39 -0.34 15.91
CA ALA A 287 -2.75 0.45 16.94
C ALA A 287 -2.39 1.85 16.44
N ARG A 288 -1.91 2.00 15.19
CA ARG A 288 -1.60 3.33 14.62
C ARG A 288 -2.84 4.21 14.53
N VAL A 289 -3.95 3.68 13.99
CA VAL A 289 -5.22 4.44 13.89
C VAL A 289 -5.78 4.81 15.26
N LEU A 290 -5.70 3.90 16.24
CA LEU A 290 -6.15 4.18 17.60
C LEU A 290 -5.28 5.26 18.27
N ARG A 291 -3.97 5.22 18.07
CA ARG A 291 -3.04 6.22 18.61
C ARG A 291 -3.25 7.59 17.99
N SER A 292 -3.49 7.67 16.69
CA SER A 292 -3.87 8.92 16.02
C SER A 292 -5.12 9.54 16.65
N LYS A 293 -6.11 8.74 17.03
CA LYS A 293 -7.33 9.20 17.70
C LYS A 293 -7.11 9.67 19.13
N GLU A 294 -6.17 9.05 19.86
CA GLU A 294 -5.78 9.52 21.19
C GLU A 294 -4.99 10.83 21.11
N THR A 295 -4.13 10.96 20.09
CA THR A 295 -3.36 12.19 19.82
C THR A 295 -4.25 13.33 19.35
N TRP A 296 -5.24 13.07 18.51
CA TRP A 296 -6.17 14.06 17.98
C TRP A 296 -7.60 13.73 18.42
N PRO A 297 -7.95 14.02 19.69
CA PRO A 297 -9.30 13.76 20.19
C PRO A 297 -10.28 14.79 19.64
N ASP A 298 -11.41 14.30 19.13
CA ASP A 298 -12.58 15.11 18.76
C ASP A 298 -13.23 15.79 19.99
#